data_AF-A0A381WVY1-F1
#
_entry.id   AF-A0A381WVY1-F1
#
_cell.length_a   1.000
_cell.length_b   1.000
_cell.length_c   1.000
_cell.angle_alpha   90.00
_cell.angle_beta   90.00
_cell.angle_gamma   90.00
#
_symmetry.space_group_name_H-M   'P 1'
#
loop_
_entity.id
_entity.type
_entity.pdbx_description
1 polymer ?
#
loop_
_entity_poly.entity_id
_entity_poly.type
_entity_poly.pdbx_seq_one_letter_code
_entity_poly.pdbx_strand_id
1 'polypeptide(L)'
;MFMDINKLPGILILFIAVCSITQLKGQTDSLKIMTFNIWVNGAGVNDGVQKVFNEIQSADPDVVLLQEAYGIALSIAEYLDWYVYNSSSSTAIISPYPITEIFQDQSSNSFIGARIQMSSNPVKDIIVWSIHLGPYPYGPYEICFAGVTDSTELVLIDSLSGRLPQINSLVSTMTQHIANADSIPIFVGGDFNTPSHQDYTAATASDHCGSTYQWPVTQVLTDIGMIDAFREIHLDPGMDPGNTWSPIYEINSDNNLPEPQDRIDLIFYKGQNITNLSCDVSTGNGEVNLYPNHLDNDWPSDHAAVVGQFEVNILGGENLDPLDIYAHIHIIGEVYENEDFTVEFENAPGIDDYQWISVFNFAAPATEYLEWYYTGAVTSGTQIFSGLQQGDYEIRIFQDGYYSQAGVYLFSVIDSSSTDISYNINEFLTDNFKIYQSYPNPFNPVTNIRYDLAKDALVNISIYDMVGRKVSTLVSSRQSAGYKTVQWNATNDAGEPLSAGLYLYMIEAGQIRQMKKMVLLK
;
A
#
# COMPACT_ATOMS: atom_id res chain seq x y z
N MET A 1 49.66 -6.32 -29.61
CA MET A 1 48.93 -7.42 -28.95
C MET A 1 48.05 -6.72 -27.91
N PHE A 2 46.84 -6.34 -28.33
CA PHE A 2 45.84 -5.55 -27.60
C PHE A 2 45.23 -6.40 -26.46
N MET A 3 45.19 -5.91 -25.21
CA MET A 3 44.08 -5.25 -24.47
C MET A 3 42.89 -6.15 -24.05
N ASP A 4 42.63 -6.10 -22.73
CA ASP A 4 41.38 -6.21 -21.94
C ASP A 4 40.40 -7.38 -22.13
N ILE A 5 40.15 -8.12 -21.03
CA ILE A 5 38.80 -8.57 -20.62
C ILE A 5 38.67 -8.45 -19.10
N ASN A 6 37.60 -7.75 -18.72
CA ASN A 6 37.21 -7.32 -17.38
C ASN A 6 36.81 -8.46 -16.42
N LYS A 7 37.04 -8.17 -15.13
CA LYS A 7 36.37 -8.79 -13.98
C LYS A 7 34.89 -8.37 -13.96
N LEU A 8 34.00 -9.34 -13.78
CA LEU A 8 32.64 -9.15 -13.25
C LEU A 8 32.45 -10.21 -12.16
N PRO A 9 32.19 -9.85 -10.90
CA PRO A 9 31.45 -10.70 -9.98
C PRO A 9 30.00 -10.22 -10.00
N GLY A 10 29.19 -10.75 -10.91
CA GLY A 10 27.74 -10.62 -10.83
C GLY A 10 27.24 -11.55 -9.74
N ILE A 11 26.72 -10.98 -8.66
CA ILE A 11 26.03 -11.71 -7.60
C ILE A 11 24.76 -12.31 -8.22
N LEU A 12 24.67 -13.64 -8.16
CA LEU A 12 23.49 -14.41 -8.52
C LEU A 12 22.42 -14.14 -7.45
N ILE A 13 21.57 -13.13 -7.65
CA ILE A 13 20.34 -13.00 -6.86
C ILE A 13 19.36 -14.02 -7.44
N LEU A 14 19.36 -15.19 -6.80
CA LEU A 14 18.35 -16.20 -6.97
C LEU A 14 17.03 -15.61 -6.45
N PHE A 15 16.17 -15.11 -7.35
CA PHE A 15 14.76 -14.88 -7.03
C PHE A 15 14.12 -16.25 -6.79
N ILE A 16 14.29 -16.76 -5.57
CA ILE A 16 13.33 -17.68 -5.00
C ILE A 16 12.06 -16.84 -4.88
N ALA A 17 11.18 -16.98 -5.86
CA ALA A 17 9.76 -16.73 -5.64
C ALA A 17 9.36 -17.72 -4.54
N VAL A 18 9.55 -17.29 -3.29
CA VAL A 18 8.76 -17.82 -2.19
C VAL A 18 7.36 -17.52 -2.68
N CYS A 19 6.62 -18.57 -3.07
CA CYS A 19 5.18 -18.51 -2.93
C CYS A 19 4.97 -18.14 -1.47
N SER A 20 4.88 -16.84 -1.21
CA SER A 20 4.09 -16.33 -0.11
C SER A 20 2.74 -16.94 -0.40
N ILE A 21 2.48 -18.08 0.24
CA ILE A 21 1.16 -18.36 0.71
C ILE A 21 0.78 -17.02 1.31
N THR A 22 -0.11 -16.25 0.67
CA THR A 22 -0.86 -15.22 1.34
C THR A 22 -1.64 -15.96 2.39
N GLN A 23 -0.93 -16.28 3.46
CA GLN A 23 -1.48 -16.53 4.75
C GLN A 23 -2.10 -15.17 5.01
N LEU A 24 -3.41 -15.05 4.74
CA LEU A 24 -4.23 -14.05 5.41
C LEU A 24 -3.63 -13.96 6.80
N LYS A 25 -2.98 -12.82 7.12
CA LYS A 25 -2.38 -12.61 8.43
C LYS A 25 -3.45 -13.09 9.41
N GLY A 26 -3.09 -14.11 10.20
CA GLY A 26 -4.08 -14.81 11.01
C GLY A 26 -4.89 -13.78 11.79
N GLN A 27 -6.18 -14.05 12.06
CA GLN A 27 -6.97 -13.19 12.93
C GLN A 27 -6.21 -12.93 14.22
N THR A 28 -5.61 -11.74 14.33
CA THR A 28 -4.96 -11.32 15.55
C THR A 28 -5.71 -10.10 16.07
N ASP A 29 -5.72 -9.94 17.38
CA ASP A 29 -6.03 -8.67 18.00
C ASP A 29 -4.84 -7.71 17.86
N SER A 30 -3.73 -8.12 17.25
CA SER A 30 -2.54 -7.29 17.01
C SER A 30 -2.74 -6.45 15.74
N LEU A 31 -2.45 -5.16 15.85
CA LEU A 31 -2.51 -4.20 14.74
C LEU A 31 -1.20 -3.41 14.72
N LYS A 32 -0.48 -3.45 13.60
CA LYS A 32 0.70 -2.63 13.38
C LYS A 32 0.42 -1.52 12.37
N ILE A 33 0.56 -0.27 12.77
CA ILE A 33 0.39 0.90 11.89
C ILE A 33 1.75 1.56 11.72
N MET A 34 2.13 1.76 10.47
CA MET A 34 3.31 2.54 10.09
C MET A 34 2.85 3.87 9.50
N THR A 35 3.47 4.98 9.90
CA THR A 35 3.41 6.24 9.14
C THR A 35 4.78 6.57 8.60
N PHE A 36 4.84 6.99 7.33
CA PHE A 36 6.10 7.14 6.62
C PHE A 36 6.01 8.21 5.53
N ASN A 37 6.64 9.37 5.78
CA ASN A 37 7.00 10.29 4.71
C ASN A 37 8.18 9.69 3.92
N ILE A 38 7.96 9.43 2.63
CA ILE A 38 8.90 8.70 1.77
C ILE A 38 9.74 9.60 0.87
N TRP A 39 9.78 10.91 1.12
CA TRP A 39 10.64 11.88 0.44
C TRP A 39 10.48 11.89 -1.09
N VAL A 40 9.42 12.56 -1.56
CA VAL A 40 9.06 12.72 -2.98
C VAL A 40 9.15 11.41 -3.77
N ASN A 41 8.25 10.47 -3.50
CA ASN A 41 8.21 9.14 -4.13
C ASN A 41 9.50 8.31 -3.95
N GLY A 42 10.27 8.53 -2.89
CA GLY A 42 11.57 7.90 -2.68
C GLY A 42 12.67 8.47 -3.56
N ALA A 43 12.53 9.68 -4.10
CA ALA A 43 13.51 10.27 -5.02
C ALA A 43 14.76 10.83 -4.32
N GLY A 44 14.77 10.88 -3.00
CA GLY A 44 15.89 11.44 -2.22
C GLY A 44 17.14 10.56 -2.19
N VAL A 45 17.06 9.28 -2.59
CA VAL A 45 18.21 8.37 -2.64
C VAL A 45 18.20 7.54 -3.93
N ASN A 46 19.35 6.95 -4.26
CA ASN A 46 19.44 5.96 -5.35
C ASN A 46 18.57 4.74 -5.03
N ASP A 47 17.82 4.24 -6.02
CA ASP A 47 16.92 3.09 -5.89
C ASP A 47 15.85 3.23 -4.78
N GLY A 48 15.46 4.47 -4.45
CA GLY A 48 14.66 4.75 -3.25
C GLY A 48 13.26 4.12 -3.24
N VAL A 49 12.58 3.98 -4.38
CA VAL A 49 11.27 3.27 -4.44
C VAL A 49 11.40 1.83 -3.95
N GLN A 50 12.42 1.10 -4.42
CA GLN A 50 12.68 -0.28 -4.00
C GLN A 50 13.02 -0.34 -2.51
N LYS A 51 13.78 0.63 -2.01
CA LYS A 51 14.13 0.72 -0.58
C LYS A 51 12.91 1.02 0.29
N VAL A 52 12.02 1.94 -0.12
CA VAL A 52 10.73 2.18 0.56
C VAL A 52 9.93 0.89 0.67
N PHE A 53 9.80 0.15 -0.43
CA PHE A 53 9.14 -1.16 -0.42
C PHE A 53 9.80 -2.13 0.57
N ASN A 54 11.14 -2.25 0.54
CA ASN A 54 11.87 -3.17 1.42
C ASN A 54 11.65 -2.84 2.90
N GLU A 55 11.62 -1.55 3.25
CA GLU A 55 11.36 -1.08 4.62
C GLU A 55 9.93 -1.39 5.06
N ILE A 56 8.94 -1.15 4.20
CA ILE A 56 7.54 -1.54 4.47
C ILE A 56 7.42 -3.04 4.68
N GLN A 57 8.01 -3.85 3.80
CA GLN A 57 7.97 -5.31 3.92
C GLN A 57 8.67 -5.79 5.20
N SER A 58 9.82 -5.20 5.55
CA SER A 58 10.60 -5.56 6.74
C SER A 58 9.89 -5.17 8.04
N ALA A 59 9.17 -4.05 8.04
CA ALA A 59 8.36 -3.61 9.17
C ALA A 59 7.13 -4.51 9.40
N ASP A 60 6.66 -5.24 8.37
CA ASP A 60 5.46 -6.07 8.39
C ASP A 60 4.22 -5.37 9.02
N PRO A 61 3.84 -4.17 8.52
CA PRO A 61 2.67 -3.45 9.01
C PRO A 61 1.37 -4.09 8.53
N ASP A 62 0.28 -3.73 9.20
CA ASP A 62 -1.10 -4.04 8.80
C ASP A 62 -1.75 -2.85 8.08
N VAL A 63 -1.24 -1.64 8.31
CA VAL A 63 -1.63 -0.42 7.60
C VAL A 63 -0.39 0.47 7.47
N VAL A 64 -0.19 1.07 6.31
CA VAL A 64 0.81 2.13 6.11
C VAL A 64 0.12 3.41 5.68
N LEU A 65 0.44 4.49 6.38
CA LEU A 65 0.02 5.85 6.11
C LEU A 65 1.21 6.56 5.47
N LEU A 66 1.15 6.76 4.16
CA LEU A 66 2.23 7.35 3.37
C LEU A 66 2.04 8.84 3.17
N GLN A 67 3.13 9.59 3.20
CA GLN A 67 3.23 10.99 2.81
C GLN A 67 4.32 11.14 1.75
N GLU A 68 4.20 12.18 0.92
CA GLU A 68 5.03 12.38 -0.27
C GLU A 68 5.01 11.21 -1.25
N ALA A 69 3.86 10.54 -1.35
CA ALA A 69 3.67 9.37 -2.16
C ALA A 69 3.28 9.64 -3.62
N TYR A 70 2.72 10.82 -3.95
CA TYR A 70 2.40 11.29 -5.30
C TYR A 70 2.16 10.20 -6.38
N GLY A 71 1.27 9.23 -6.10
CA GLY A 71 0.95 8.13 -7.00
C GLY A 71 1.73 6.82 -6.81
N ILE A 72 2.97 6.85 -6.29
CA ILE A 72 3.84 5.67 -6.15
C ILE A 72 3.26 4.59 -5.23
N ALA A 73 2.36 4.98 -4.33
CA ALA A 73 1.68 4.04 -3.44
C ALA A 73 0.89 2.95 -4.19
N LEU A 74 0.38 3.25 -5.39
CA LEU A 74 -0.27 2.26 -6.24
C LEU A 74 0.72 1.17 -6.70
N SER A 75 1.91 1.56 -7.15
CA SER A 75 2.96 0.63 -7.56
C SER A 75 3.45 -0.23 -6.40
N ILE A 76 3.66 0.38 -5.22
CA ILE A 76 4.04 -0.33 -4.00
C ILE A 76 2.97 -1.36 -3.61
N ALA A 77 1.69 -0.98 -3.66
CA ALA A 77 0.59 -1.86 -3.29
C ALA A 77 0.40 -3.01 -4.29
N GLU A 78 0.50 -2.76 -5.60
CA GLU A 78 0.45 -3.78 -6.65
C GLU A 78 1.56 -4.82 -6.45
N TYR A 79 2.78 -4.38 -6.16
CA TYR A 79 3.88 -5.30 -5.85
C TYR A 79 3.61 -6.16 -4.62
N LEU A 80 3.01 -5.57 -3.58
CA LEU A 80 2.69 -6.24 -2.32
C LEU A 80 1.42 -7.12 -2.40
N ASP A 81 0.62 -7.03 -3.46
CA ASP A 81 -0.74 -7.57 -3.54
C ASP A 81 -1.65 -7.00 -2.42
N TRP A 82 -1.57 -5.68 -2.21
CA TRP A 82 -2.27 -4.94 -1.15
C TRP A 82 -3.34 -4.00 -1.70
N TYR A 83 -4.32 -3.68 -0.87
CA TYR A 83 -5.27 -2.60 -1.12
C TYR A 83 -4.59 -1.26 -0.91
N VAL A 84 -5.02 -0.27 -1.68
CA VAL A 84 -4.48 1.08 -1.64
C VAL A 84 -5.60 2.10 -1.73
N TYR A 85 -5.42 3.26 -1.09
CA TYR A 85 -6.08 4.50 -1.43
C TYR A 85 -5.01 5.56 -1.66
N ASN A 86 -4.84 5.98 -2.90
CA ASN A 86 -3.92 7.05 -3.26
C ASN A 86 -4.70 8.35 -3.48
N SER A 87 -4.35 9.41 -2.74
CA SER A 87 -4.93 10.72 -3.01
C SER A 87 -4.39 11.31 -4.32
N SER A 88 -5.05 12.33 -4.86
CA SER A 88 -4.49 13.14 -5.95
C SER A 88 -3.31 14.02 -5.50
N SER A 89 -2.90 13.92 -4.24
CA SER A 89 -1.86 14.74 -3.64
C SER A 89 -0.77 13.85 -3.03
N SER A 90 -0.27 14.25 -1.86
CA SER A 90 0.91 13.69 -1.22
C SER A 90 0.61 12.43 -0.40
N THR A 91 -0.64 12.21 0.03
CA THR A 91 -0.97 11.16 0.98
C THR A 91 -1.49 9.89 0.31
N ALA A 92 -1.17 8.74 0.90
CA ALA A 92 -1.76 7.46 0.55
C ALA A 92 -1.97 6.57 1.79
N ILE A 93 -2.85 5.57 1.66
CA ILE A 93 -3.10 4.53 2.65
C ILE A 93 -2.96 3.19 1.93
N ILE A 94 -2.14 2.27 2.45
CA ILE A 94 -2.04 0.90 1.90
C ILE A 94 -2.24 -0.14 3.01
N SER A 95 -2.83 -1.29 2.67
CA SER A 95 -3.12 -2.36 3.63
C SER A 95 -3.29 -3.71 2.93
N PRO A 96 -2.83 -4.84 3.52
CA PRO A 96 -3.21 -6.17 3.07
C PRO A 96 -4.70 -6.48 3.31
N TYR A 97 -5.41 -5.63 4.06
CA TYR A 97 -6.83 -5.78 4.36
C TYR A 97 -7.68 -4.87 3.48
N PRO A 98 -8.92 -5.29 3.14
CA PRO A 98 -9.81 -4.50 2.31
C PRO A 98 -10.05 -3.08 2.82
N ILE A 99 -9.90 -2.11 1.91
CA ILE A 99 -10.42 -0.76 2.08
C ILE A 99 -11.87 -0.75 1.61
N THR A 100 -12.79 -0.48 2.53
CA THR A 100 -14.25 -0.60 2.28
C THR A 100 -14.95 0.76 2.20
N GLU A 101 -14.29 1.82 2.66
CA GLU A 101 -14.83 3.19 2.62
C GLU A 101 -13.68 4.20 2.58
N ILE A 102 -13.86 5.30 1.86
CA ILE A 102 -12.91 6.42 1.77
C ILE A 102 -13.54 7.68 2.34
N PHE A 103 -12.75 8.44 3.09
CA PHE A 103 -13.11 9.72 3.65
C PHE A 103 -12.16 10.81 3.14
N GLN A 104 -12.72 11.93 2.69
CA GLN A 104 -11.94 13.07 2.19
C GLN A 104 -12.69 14.38 2.45
N ASP A 105 -11.94 15.45 2.61
CA ASP A 105 -12.46 16.81 2.58
C ASP A 105 -12.28 17.37 1.17
N GLN A 106 -13.37 17.67 0.48
CA GLN A 106 -13.34 18.22 -0.88
C GLN A 106 -12.62 19.59 -0.96
N SER A 107 -12.40 20.26 0.17
CA SER A 107 -11.72 21.54 0.27
C SER A 107 -10.24 21.45 0.72
N SER A 108 -9.76 20.25 1.07
CA SER A 108 -8.42 20.04 1.62
C SER A 108 -7.79 18.75 1.11
N ASN A 109 -6.59 18.86 0.56
CA ASN A 109 -5.80 17.71 0.10
C ASN A 109 -4.72 17.29 1.12
N SER A 110 -4.79 17.82 2.35
CA SER A 110 -3.78 17.59 3.41
C SER A 110 -4.03 16.34 4.25
N PHE A 111 -5.15 15.65 4.03
CA PHE A 111 -5.47 14.41 4.73
C PHE A 111 -6.46 13.56 3.94
N ILE A 112 -6.36 12.25 4.12
CA ILE A 112 -7.31 11.26 3.62
C ILE A 112 -7.61 10.25 4.73
N GLY A 113 -8.80 9.68 4.70
CA GLY A 113 -9.20 8.64 5.62
C GLY A 113 -9.71 7.40 4.91
N ALA A 114 -9.62 6.25 5.58
CA ALA A 114 -10.18 5.00 5.10
C ALA A 114 -10.76 4.17 6.23
N ARG A 115 -11.81 3.40 5.93
CA ARG A 115 -12.26 2.28 6.75
C ARG A 115 -11.60 1.01 6.22
N ILE A 116 -10.93 0.28 7.12
CA ILE A 116 -10.22 -0.95 6.80
C ILE A 116 -10.88 -2.11 7.54
N GLN A 117 -11.32 -3.13 6.79
CA GLN A 117 -11.91 -4.35 7.34
C GLN A 117 -10.84 -5.39 7.61
N MET A 118 -10.29 -5.38 8.82
CA MET A 118 -9.24 -6.28 9.30
C MET A 118 -9.70 -7.75 9.36
N SER A 119 -11.00 -7.98 9.56
CA SER A 119 -11.58 -9.32 9.54
C SER A 119 -13.06 -9.28 9.22
N SER A 120 -13.59 -10.36 8.63
CA SER A 120 -15.02 -10.52 8.32
C SER A 120 -15.78 -11.45 9.27
N ASN A 121 -15.10 -12.16 10.20
CA ASN A 121 -15.77 -13.05 11.16
C ASN A 121 -14.95 -13.36 12.44
N PRO A 122 -15.08 -12.61 13.55
CA PRO A 122 -15.99 -11.47 13.70
C PRO A 122 -15.57 -10.32 12.80
N VAL A 123 -16.54 -9.48 12.40
CA VAL A 123 -16.19 -8.28 11.64
C VAL A 123 -15.38 -7.35 12.53
N LYS A 124 -14.22 -6.91 12.04
CA LYS A 124 -13.31 -6.02 12.76
C LYS A 124 -12.92 -4.89 11.82
N ASP A 125 -13.35 -3.69 12.14
CA ASP A 125 -13.02 -2.50 11.37
C ASP A 125 -12.17 -1.53 12.20
N ILE A 126 -11.31 -0.80 11.49
CA ILE A 126 -10.64 0.38 12.01
C ILE A 126 -10.85 1.54 11.03
N ILE A 127 -10.75 2.76 11.55
CA ILE A 127 -10.67 3.97 10.76
C ILE A 127 -9.25 4.50 10.88
N VAL A 128 -8.63 4.80 9.75
CA VAL A 128 -7.30 5.39 9.70
C VAL A 128 -7.34 6.69 8.92
N TRP A 129 -6.49 7.64 9.29
CA TRP A 129 -6.27 8.89 8.57
C TRP A 129 -4.78 9.08 8.32
N SER A 130 -4.40 9.27 7.06
CA SER A 130 -3.06 9.70 6.66
C SER A 130 -3.08 11.21 6.45
N ILE A 131 -2.14 11.93 7.06
CA ILE A 131 -2.07 13.39 6.98
C ILE A 131 -0.70 13.87 6.49
N HIS A 132 -0.67 14.97 5.75
CA HIS A 132 0.52 15.72 5.42
C HIS A 132 0.17 17.22 5.47
N LEU A 133 0.56 17.88 6.56
CA LEU A 133 0.21 19.28 6.82
C LEU A 133 1.24 20.26 6.21
N GLY A 134 0.89 21.54 6.17
CA GLY A 134 1.74 22.58 5.58
C GLY A 134 3.16 22.64 6.18
N PRO A 135 4.23 22.54 5.36
CA PRO A 135 5.62 22.52 5.87
C PRO A 135 6.13 23.89 6.30
N TYR A 136 5.72 24.96 5.61
CA TYR A 136 6.26 26.30 5.83
C TYR A 136 5.17 27.34 6.16
N PRO A 137 5.49 28.35 7.00
CA PRO A 137 6.72 28.45 7.82
C PRO A 137 6.83 27.35 8.89
N TYR A 138 8.06 26.91 9.17
CA TYR A 138 8.34 25.85 10.14
C TYR A 138 8.66 26.46 11.51
N GLY A 139 7.82 26.17 12.51
CA GLY A 139 7.90 26.84 13.81
C GLY A 139 9.25 26.70 14.53
N PRO A 140 9.88 25.52 14.55
CA PRO A 140 11.22 25.36 15.12
C PRO A 140 12.30 26.24 14.48
N TYR A 141 12.22 26.53 13.17
CA TYR A 141 13.11 27.50 12.53
C TYR A 141 12.88 28.92 13.04
N GLU A 142 11.63 29.31 13.30
CA GLU A 142 11.32 30.63 13.84
C GLU A 142 11.89 30.79 15.26
N ILE A 143 11.85 29.74 16.07
CA ILE A 143 12.47 29.71 17.39
C ILE A 143 14.00 29.76 17.28
N CYS A 144 14.59 28.82 16.53
CA CYS A 144 16.02 28.57 16.56
C CYS A 144 16.84 29.53 15.70
N PHE A 145 16.29 30.01 14.58
CA PHE A 145 17.02 30.85 13.63
C PHE A 145 16.58 32.32 13.73
N ALA A 146 15.26 32.57 13.83
CA ALA A 146 14.75 33.94 13.96
C ALA A 146 14.72 34.44 15.41
N GLY A 147 14.83 33.54 16.40
CA GLY A 147 14.85 33.90 17.83
C GLY A 147 13.48 34.31 18.37
N VAL A 148 12.39 33.83 17.75
CA VAL A 148 11.02 34.10 18.19
C VAL A 148 10.78 33.42 19.54
N THR A 149 10.33 34.19 20.53
CA THR A 149 10.06 33.70 21.90
C THR A 149 8.65 34.03 22.39
N ASP A 150 7.89 34.86 21.66
CA ASP A 150 6.50 35.16 21.98
C ASP A 150 5.59 34.04 21.46
N SER A 151 4.92 33.35 22.36
CA SER A 151 3.95 32.30 22.01
C SER A 151 2.82 32.80 21.11
N THR A 152 2.46 34.08 21.19
CA THR A 152 1.42 34.68 20.34
C THR A 152 1.87 34.76 18.89
N GLU A 153 3.15 35.04 18.67
CA GLU A 153 3.76 35.08 17.34
C GLU A 153 3.86 33.67 16.74
N LEU A 154 4.26 32.67 17.55
CA LEU A 154 4.31 31.27 17.12
C LEU A 154 2.93 30.71 16.72
N VAL A 155 1.86 31.07 17.45
CA VAL A 155 0.49 30.69 17.07
C VAL A 155 0.09 31.33 15.73
N LEU A 156 0.49 32.58 15.49
CA LEU A 156 0.25 33.24 14.21
C LEU A 156 0.99 32.54 13.07
N ILE A 157 2.26 32.16 13.29
CA ILE A 157 3.09 31.40 12.36
C ILE A 157 2.42 30.06 12.00
N ASP A 158 1.94 29.30 12.99
CA ASP A 158 1.22 28.05 12.74
C ASP A 158 -0.09 28.28 11.96
N SER A 159 -0.79 29.38 12.21
CA SER A 159 -1.95 29.75 11.41
C SER A 159 -1.57 30.13 9.97
N LEU A 160 -0.42 30.78 9.76
CA LEU A 160 0.08 31.17 8.43
C LEU A 160 0.56 29.98 7.62
N SER A 161 1.09 28.94 8.27
CA SER A 161 1.48 27.68 7.62
C SER A 161 0.30 26.88 7.05
N GLY A 162 -0.93 27.22 7.46
CA GLY A 162 -2.13 26.47 7.13
C GLY A 162 -2.37 25.24 7.99
N ARG A 163 -1.39 24.79 8.79
CA ARG A 163 -1.50 23.59 9.65
C ARG A 163 -2.69 23.65 10.61
N LEU A 164 -2.89 24.78 11.29
CA LEU A 164 -3.97 24.89 12.27
C LEU A 164 -5.37 24.86 11.63
N PRO A 165 -5.67 25.60 10.54
CA PRO A 165 -6.91 25.40 9.77
C PRO A 165 -7.08 23.96 9.25
N GLN A 166 -6.01 23.33 8.74
CA GLN A 166 -6.06 21.96 8.21
C GLN A 166 -6.46 20.94 9.28
N ILE A 167 -5.80 20.95 10.46
CA ILE A 167 -6.13 20.01 11.54
C ILE A 167 -7.54 20.23 12.10
N ASN A 168 -8.00 21.48 12.16
CA ASN A 168 -9.38 21.77 12.55
C ASN A 168 -10.40 21.24 11.52
N SER A 169 -10.08 21.31 10.21
CA SER A 169 -10.92 20.70 9.18
C SER A 169 -10.97 19.18 9.31
N LEU A 170 -9.83 18.54 9.60
CA LEU A 170 -9.77 17.10 9.89
C LEU A 170 -10.69 16.75 11.07
N VAL A 171 -10.53 17.42 12.21
CA VAL A 171 -11.36 17.18 13.41
C VAL A 171 -12.85 17.33 13.10
N SER A 172 -13.23 18.38 12.36
CA SER A 172 -14.60 18.58 11.90
C SER A 172 -15.08 17.38 11.06
N THR A 173 -14.26 16.93 10.11
CA THR A 173 -14.57 15.83 9.20
C THR A 173 -14.73 14.50 9.94
N MET A 174 -13.88 14.21 10.92
CA MET A 174 -13.90 12.96 11.66
C MET A 174 -14.79 12.98 12.92
N THR A 175 -15.62 14.02 13.12
CA THR A 175 -16.45 14.18 14.34
C THR A 175 -17.26 12.92 14.67
N GLN A 176 -17.88 12.29 13.66
CA GLN A 176 -18.66 11.06 13.87
C GLN A 176 -17.78 9.85 14.19
N HIS A 177 -16.59 9.78 13.62
CA HIS A 177 -15.64 8.71 13.90
C HIS A 177 -15.13 8.80 15.34
N ILE A 178 -14.82 10.02 15.80
CA ILE A 178 -14.41 10.27 17.19
C ILE A 178 -15.51 9.90 18.19
N ALA A 179 -16.77 10.23 17.87
CA ALA A 179 -17.92 9.87 18.70
C ALA A 179 -18.15 8.34 18.78
N ASN A 180 -17.74 7.60 17.74
CA ASN A 180 -17.91 6.15 17.62
C ASN A 180 -16.61 5.35 17.88
N ALA A 181 -15.54 6.01 18.34
CA ALA A 181 -14.20 5.44 18.47
C ALA A 181 -14.13 4.21 19.40
N ASP A 182 -15.07 4.09 20.34
CA ASP A 182 -15.17 2.93 21.24
C ASP A 182 -15.72 1.67 20.54
N SER A 183 -16.43 1.84 19.42
CA SER A 183 -16.94 0.75 18.59
C SER A 183 -16.01 0.43 17.42
N ILE A 184 -15.52 1.47 16.74
CA ILE A 184 -14.57 1.38 15.63
C ILE A 184 -13.37 2.27 15.97
N PRO A 185 -12.26 1.68 16.43
CA PRO A 185 -11.01 2.38 16.72
C PRO A 185 -10.58 3.33 15.59
N ILE A 186 -10.11 4.52 15.97
CA ILE A 186 -9.59 5.51 15.03
C ILE A 186 -8.11 5.77 15.29
N PHE A 187 -7.36 5.84 14.21
CA PHE A 187 -5.94 6.21 14.18
C PHE A 187 -5.74 7.38 13.22
N VAL A 188 -4.92 8.33 13.60
CA VAL A 188 -4.50 9.47 12.77
C VAL A 188 -2.99 9.48 12.79
N GLY A 189 -2.35 9.30 11.64
CA GLY A 189 -0.90 9.36 11.54
C GLY A 189 -0.45 10.12 10.30
N GLY A 190 0.78 10.61 10.34
CA GLY A 190 1.34 11.34 9.22
C GLY A 190 2.42 12.32 9.62
N ASP A 191 2.81 13.12 8.63
CA ASP A 191 3.70 14.25 8.80
C ASP A 191 2.88 15.49 9.16
N PHE A 192 2.97 15.90 10.41
CA PHE A 192 2.27 17.07 10.93
C PHE A 192 3.02 18.36 10.63
N ASN A 193 4.27 18.29 10.17
CA ASN A 193 5.16 19.44 9.96
C ASN A 193 5.23 20.38 11.17
N THR A 194 5.01 19.84 12.37
CA THR A 194 5.06 20.55 13.65
C THR A 194 5.30 19.54 14.76
N PRO A 195 6.13 19.88 15.77
CA PRO A 195 6.41 18.94 16.84
C PRO A 195 5.18 18.58 17.68
N SER A 196 5.25 17.48 18.44
CA SER A 196 4.25 17.23 19.48
C SER A 196 4.26 18.33 20.53
N HIS A 197 3.09 18.77 20.95
CA HIS A 197 2.92 19.67 22.09
C HIS A 197 3.52 19.11 23.38
N GLN A 198 3.80 17.81 23.46
CA GLN A 198 4.40 17.17 24.63
C GLN A 198 5.93 17.22 24.64
N ASP A 199 6.59 17.66 23.56
CA ASP A 199 8.05 17.52 23.41
C ASP A 199 8.82 18.79 23.81
N TYR A 200 8.21 19.97 23.67
CA TYR A 200 8.84 21.28 23.98
C TYR A 200 8.64 21.67 25.45
N THR A 201 9.32 20.95 26.34
CA THR A 201 9.21 21.08 27.79
C THR A 201 10.37 21.85 28.40
N ALA A 202 10.27 22.21 29.68
CA ALA A 202 11.40 22.80 30.40
C ALA A 202 12.64 21.87 30.47
N ALA A 203 12.45 20.56 30.39
CA ALA A 203 13.55 19.58 30.45
C ALA A 203 14.31 19.49 29.12
N THR A 204 13.62 19.69 28.00
CA THR A 204 14.18 19.63 26.64
C THR A 204 14.47 21.00 26.05
N ALA A 205 14.29 22.08 26.82
CA ALA A 205 14.44 23.44 26.33
C ALA A 205 15.84 23.71 25.74
N SER A 206 16.91 23.08 26.25
CA SER A 206 18.25 23.23 25.67
C SER A 206 18.36 22.70 24.24
N ASP A 207 17.59 21.66 23.93
CA ASP A 207 17.58 21.02 22.62
C ASP A 207 16.72 21.84 21.64
N HIS A 208 15.74 22.58 22.18
CA HIS A 208 14.84 23.47 21.45
C HIS A 208 15.22 24.95 21.58
N CYS A 209 16.52 25.25 21.49
CA CYS A 209 17.05 26.62 21.42
C CYS A 209 16.66 27.53 22.61
N GLY A 210 16.52 26.91 23.79
CA GLY A 210 16.14 27.56 25.05
C GLY A 210 14.65 27.74 25.26
N SER A 211 13.80 27.15 24.41
CA SER A 211 12.35 27.44 24.39
C SER A 211 11.48 26.31 24.92
N THR A 212 10.31 26.70 25.43
CA THR A 212 9.21 25.79 25.77
C THR A 212 7.97 26.27 25.05
N TYR A 213 7.21 25.36 24.44
CA TYR A 213 6.03 25.72 23.66
C TYR A 213 5.05 24.55 23.61
N GLN A 214 3.76 24.86 23.52
CA GLN A 214 2.71 23.86 23.36
C GLN A 214 2.16 24.02 21.95
N TRP A 215 2.60 23.16 21.04
CA TRP A 215 2.22 23.21 19.63
C TRP A 215 0.71 23.04 19.46
N PRO A 216 -0.05 24.08 19.09
CA PRO A 216 -1.51 24.03 19.08
C PRO A 216 -2.05 23.01 18.09
N VAL A 217 -1.33 22.75 17.00
CA VAL A 217 -1.74 21.81 15.95
C VAL A 217 -1.91 20.39 16.49
N THR A 218 -0.95 19.87 17.25
CA THR A 218 -1.03 18.53 17.83
C THR A 218 -1.88 18.50 19.11
N GLN A 219 -1.93 19.61 19.87
CA GLN A 219 -2.79 19.74 21.06
C GLN A 219 -4.29 19.57 20.73
N VAL A 220 -4.73 20.01 19.55
CA VAL A 220 -6.12 19.86 19.08
C VAL A 220 -6.60 18.40 19.13
N LEU A 221 -5.72 17.42 18.86
CA LEU A 221 -6.08 16.00 18.89
C LEU A 221 -6.22 15.46 20.31
N THR A 222 -5.35 15.85 21.24
CA THR A 222 -5.47 15.46 22.66
C THR A 222 -6.66 16.13 23.33
N ASP A 223 -7.05 17.34 22.91
CA ASP A 223 -8.22 18.05 23.45
C ASP A 223 -9.55 17.33 23.16
N ILE A 224 -9.62 16.59 22.05
CA ILE A 224 -10.75 15.70 21.72
C ILE A 224 -10.56 14.27 22.25
N GLY A 225 -9.54 14.07 23.09
CA GLY A 225 -9.25 12.83 23.79
C GLY A 225 -8.66 11.74 22.91
N MET A 226 -7.88 12.09 21.88
CA MET A 226 -6.93 11.16 21.26
C MET A 226 -5.65 11.09 22.10
N ILE A 227 -4.88 10.02 21.94
CA ILE A 227 -3.65 9.75 22.67
C ILE A 227 -2.49 9.77 21.68
N ASP A 228 -1.41 10.52 21.98
CA ASP A 228 -0.12 10.44 21.27
C ASP A 228 0.52 9.09 21.58
N ALA A 229 0.54 8.18 20.61
CA ALA A 229 0.97 6.79 20.81
C ALA A 229 2.43 6.68 21.25
N PHE A 230 3.30 7.55 20.73
CA PHE A 230 4.72 7.53 21.09
C PHE A 230 4.90 7.96 22.55
N ARG A 231 4.26 9.06 22.96
CA ARG A 231 4.41 9.61 24.31
C ARG A 231 3.68 8.86 25.40
N GLU A 232 2.74 8.00 25.04
CA GLU A 232 2.17 7.04 26.00
C GLU A 232 3.19 5.98 26.45
N ILE A 233 4.11 5.58 25.56
CA ILE A 233 5.17 4.59 25.84
C ILE A 233 6.44 5.29 26.35
N HIS A 234 6.85 6.35 25.65
CA HIS A 234 8.08 7.09 25.86
C HIS A 234 7.80 8.36 26.65
N LEU A 235 7.57 8.21 27.96
CA LEU A 235 7.04 9.29 28.80
C LEU A 235 7.95 10.52 28.97
N ASP A 236 9.27 10.35 28.84
CA ASP A 236 10.26 11.40 29.08
C ASP A 236 10.88 11.88 27.75
N PRO A 237 10.52 13.07 27.26
CA PRO A 237 11.02 13.58 25.99
C PRO A 237 12.52 13.93 26.01
N GLY A 238 13.14 14.09 27.18
CA GLY A 238 14.60 14.29 27.29
C GLY A 238 15.40 13.00 27.26
N MET A 239 14.79 11.86 27.62
CA MET A 239 15.43 10.55 27.58
C MET A 239 15.22 9.84 26.25
N ASP A 240 14.02 9.98 25.68
CA ASP A 240 13.68 9.43 24.37
C ASP A 240 12.94 10.50 23.55
N PRO A 241 13.67 11.33 22.78
CA PRO A 241 13.07 12.42 22.03
C PRO A 241 12.25 11.93 20.82
N GLY A 242 12.56 10.75 20.28
CA GLY A 242 11.84 10.19 19.14
C GLY A 242 11.87 11.07 17.89
N ASN A 243 12.98 11.78 17.63
CA ASN A 243 13.07 12.70 16.50
C ASN A 243 12.87 11.96 15.18
N THR A 244 11.99 12.49 14.33
CA THR A 244 11.68 11.94 13.00
C THR A 244 12.17 12.84 11.89
N TRP A 245 12.32 14.14 12.17
CA TRP A 245 12.99 15.12 11.35
C TRP A 245 14.29 15.58 12.03
N SER A 246 15.48 15.35 11.49
CA SER A 246 15.77 14.51 10.32
C SER A 246 16.95 13.58 10.62
N PRO A 247 16.86 12.28 10.28
CA PRO A 247 17.98 11.35 10.41
C PRO A 247 19.20 11.70 9.56
N ILE A 248 19.08 12.55 8.54
CA ILE A 248 20.16 12.85 7.59
C ILE A 248 20.68 14.30 7.66
N TYR A 249 19.92 15.22 8.24
CA TYR A 249 20.32 16.63 8.35
C TYR A 249 20.74 16.98 9.77
N GLU A 250 22.05 17.12 10.02
CA GLU A 250 22.57 17.72 11.27
C GLU A 250 22.74 19.25 11.17
N ILE A 251 22.88 19.75 9.94
CA ILE A 251 23.13 21.17 9.65
C ILE A 251 22.13 21.61 8.58
N ASN A 252 21.46 22.73 8.85
CA ASN A 252 20.53 23.35 7.92
C ASN A 252 21.29 23.94 6.72
N SER A 253 20.88 23.59 5.50
CA SER A 253 21.57 24.00 4.27
C SER A 253 21.49 25.50 3.97
N ASP A 254 20.45 26.19 4.47
CA ASP A 254 20.17 27.56 4.07
C ASP A 254 20.99 28.57 4.89
N ASN A 255 21.27 28.24 6.15
CA ASN A 255 21.93 29.16 7.09
C ASN A 255 23.16 28.56 7.79
N ASN A 256 23.46 27.27 7.60
CA ASN A 256 24.58 26.56 8.19
C ASN A 256 24.57 26.57 9.75
N LEU A 257 23.38 26.64 10.35
CA LEU A 257 23.14 26.43 11.77
C LEU A 257 22.78 24.95 12.04
N PRO A 258 22.91 24.46 13.29
CA PRO A 258 22.41 23.14 13.65
C PRO A 258 20.93 23.00 13.27
N GLU A 259 20.60 21.90 12.61
CA GLU A 259 19.21 21.57 12.25
C GLU A 259 18.42 21.23 13.52
N PRO A 260 17.27 21.88 13.78
CA PRO A 260 16.33 21.44 14.81
C PRO A 260 15.90 20.00 14.59
N GLN A 261 16.15 19.16 15.59
CA GLN A 261 15.78 17.76 15.57
C GLN A 261 14.47 17.60 16.32
N ASP A 262 13.40 17.25 15.59
CA ASP A 262 12.03 17.28 16.07
C ASP A 262 11.27 16.00 15.72
N ARG A 263 10.31 15.62 16.55
CA ARG A 263 9.32 14.58 16.25
C ARG A 263 8.07 15.18 15.62
N ILE A 264 8.01 15.13 14.29
CA ILE A 264 6.93 15.72 13.48
C ILE A 264 6.10 14.69 12.72
N ASP A 265 6.55 13.44 12.69
CA ASP A 265 5.78 12.30 12.22
C ASP A 265 5.18 11.61 13.44
N LEU A 266 3.85 11.53 13.52
CA LEU A 266 3.15 11.09 14.74
C LEU A 266 2.07 10.07 14.42
N ILE A 267 1.72 9.26 15.42
CA ILE A 267 0.52 8.42 15.44
C ILE A 267 -0.30 8.80 16.67
N PHE A 268 -1.53 9.26 16.44
CA PHE A 268 -2.55 9.44 17.46
C PHE A 268 -3.63 8.37 17.33
N TYR A 269 -4.21 7.96 18.45
CA TYR A 269 -5.30 6.98 18.42
C TYR A 269 -6.41 7.29 19.44
N LYS A 270 -7.59 6.70 19.23
CA LYS A 270 -8.70 6.76 20.20
C LYS A 270 -9.58 5.51 20.13
N GLY A 271 -9.97 5.01 21.31
CA GLY A 271 -10.95 3.93 21.51
C GLY A 271 -10.71 3.18 22.82
N GLN A 272 -11.76 2.76 23.51
CA GLN A 272 -11.66 2.09 24.83
C GLN A 272 -10.98 0.72 24.83
N ASN A 273 -10.91 0.04 23.68
CA ASN A 273 -10.45 -1.34 23.58
C ASN A 273 -9.09 -1.46 22.86
N ILE A 274 -8.27 -0.42 22.96
CA ILE A 274 -6.92 -0.37 22.38
C ILE A 274 -5.92 -0.41 23.53
N THR A 275 -4.93 -1.30 23.41
CA THR A 275 -3.73 -1.31 24.24
C THR A 275 -2.55 -1.01 23.34
N ASN A 276 -1.87 0.11 23.58
CA ASN A 276 -0.62 0.42 22.91
C ASN A 276 0.51 -0.43 23.50
N LEU A 277 1.11 -1.29 22.68
CA LEU A 277 2.17 -2.20 23.09
C LEU A 277 3.55 -1.58 22.90
N SER A 278 3.74 -0.88 21.78
CA SER A 278 4.94 -0.10 21.48
C SER A 278 4.62 0.94 20.40
N CYS A 279 5.42 2.00 20.35
CA CYS A 279 5.37 2.99 19.28
C CYS A 279 6.75 3.58 19.14
N ASP A 280 7.46 3.22 18.08
CA ASP A 280 8.89 3.45 17.95
C ASP A 280 9.22 4.12 16.62
N VAL A 281 10.30 4.90 16.64
CA VAL A 281 10.87 5.51 15.44
C VAL A 281 11.81 4.50 14.77
N SER A 282 11.75 4.40 13.45
CA SER A 282 12.56 3.48 12.65
C SER A 282 13.26 4.20 11.51
N THR A 283 14.55 3.92 11.35
CA THR A 283 15.33 4.20 10.14
C THR A 283 15.87 2.92 9.52
N GLY A 284 15.12 1.82 9.69
CA GLY A 284 15.51 0.50 9.20
C GLY A 284 16.71 -0.08 9.95
N ASN A 285 17.33 -1.10 9.37
CA ASN A 285 18.51 -1.77 9.92
C ASN A 285 19.82 -1.42 9.19
N GLY A 286 19.73 -0.58 8.16
CA GLY A 286 20.84 -0.25 7.28
C GLY A 286 21.60 1.01 7.67
N GLU A 287 22.55 1.41 6.84
CA GLU A 287 23.37 2.60 7.07
C GLU A 287 22.62 3.89 6.70
N VAL A 288 22.72 4.89 7.58
CA VAL A 288 22.17 6.24 7.37
C VAL A 288 23.33 7.24 7.41
N ASN A 289 23.79 7.68 6.24
CA ASN A 289 24.75 8.75 6.08
C ASN A 289 24.06 10.11 6.03
N LEU A 290 24.74 11.11 6.57
CA LEU A 290 24.27 12.49 6.58
C LEU A 290 24.37 13.15 5.20
N TYR A 291 23.55 14.17 4.96
CA TYR A 291 23.66 15.05 3.81
C TYR A 291 25.06 15.70 3.74
N PRO A 292 25.72 15.78 2.56
CA PRO A 292 25.24 15.42 1.21
C PRO A 292 25.56 13.98 0.75
N ASN A 293 26.05 13.10 1.64
CA ASN A 293 26.48 11.74 1.27
C ASN A 293 25.35 10.69 1.36
N HIS A 294 24.10 11.13 1.51
CA HIS A 294 22.92 10.30 1.75
C HIS A 294 22.46 9.47 0.53
N LEU A 295 22.93 9.78 -0.68
CA LEU A 295 22.41 9.18 -1.92
C LEU A 295 22.47 7.65 -1.94
N ASP A 296 23.45 7.05 -1.27
CA ASP A 296 23.64 5.59 -1.20
C ASP A 296 23.12 4.98 0.13
N ASN A 297 22.35 5.72 0.92
CA ASN A 297 21.76 5.20 2.16
C ASN A 297 20.85 4.01 1.91
N ASP A 298 20.83 3.06 2.84
CA ASP A 298 19.84 1.98 2.84
C ASP A 298 18.45 2.55 3.19
N TRP A 299 18.40 3.50 4.12
CA TRP A 299 17.19 4.23 4.48
C TRP A 299 16.79 5.22 3.37
N PRO A 300 15.53 5.20 2.89
CA PRO A 300 15.17 5.91 1.66
C PRO A 300 14.68 7.35 1.85
N SER A 301 14.59 7.85 3.08
CA SER A 301 13.90 9.10 3.39
C SER A 301 14.73 10.02 4.28
N ASP A 302 14.48 11.31 4.20
CA ASP A 302 14.94 12.32 5.16
C ASP A 302 14.05 12.39 6.41
N HIS A 303 12.96 11.62 6.45
CA HIS A 303 12.17 11.34 7.65
C HIS A 303 12.44 9.93 8.18
N ALA A 304 12.41 9.76 9.49
CA ALA A 304 12.24 8.43 10.09
C ALA A 304 10.76 8.02 10.06
N ALA A 305 10.49 6.73 9.91
CA ALA A 305 9.12 6.22 10.02
C ALA A 305 8.73 6.06 11.49
N VAL A 306 7.43 6.12 11.79
CA VAL A 306 6.90 5.76 13.11
C VAL A 306 6.05 4.51 12.99
N VAL A 307 6.32 3.51 13.83
CA VAL A 307 5.66 2.21 13.81
C VAL A 307 5.02 1.95 15.18
N GLY A 308 3.69 2.00 15.23
CA GLY A 308 2.88 1.66 16.40
C GLY A 308 2.39 0.22 16.34
N GLN A 309 2.58 -0.53 17.42
CA GLN A 309 2.01 -1.86 17.63
C GLN A 309 0.94 -1.79 18.72
N PHE A 310 -0.27 -2.22 18.38
CA PHE A 310 -1.44 -2.18 19.25
C PHE A 310 -2.06 -3.56 19.41
N GLU A 311 -2.69 -3.80 20.54
CA GLU A 311 -3.72 -4.81 20.72
C GLU A 311 -5.09 -4.13 20.67
N VAL A 312 -5.99 -4.64 19.85
CA VAL A 312 -7.30 -4.03 19.55
C VAL A 312 -8.39 -5.09 19.66
N ASN A 313 -9.17 -5.01 20.73
CA ASN A 313 -10.32 -5.88 20.96
C ASN A 313 -11.56 -5.28 20.28
N ILE A 314 -11.67 -5.47 18.96
CA ILE A 314 -12.75 -4.92 18.15
C ILE A 314 -13.97 -5.84 18.23
N LEU A 315 -15.12 -5.27 18.65
CA LEU A 315 -16.41 -5.97 18.75
C LEU A 315 -17.44 -5.49 17.72
N GLY A 316 -17.11 -4.48 16.92
CA GLY A 316 -18.02 -3.83 15.98
C GLY A 316 -17.42 -3.70 14.57
N GLY A 317 -18.27 -3.92 13.57
CA GLY A 317 -17.95 -3.72 12.17
C GLY A 317 -19.08 -4.22 11.27
N GLU A 318 -19.15 -3.70 10.06
CA GLU A 318 -20.12 -4.14 9.04
C GLU A 318 -19.37 -4.89 7.95
N ASN A 319 -19.93 -6.00 7.49
CA ASN A 319 -19.34 -6.72 6.37
C ASN A 319 -19.63 -5.95 5.08
N LEU A 320 -18.68 -5.09 4.69
CA LEU A 320 -18.73 -4.27 3.49
C LEU A 320 -17.82 -4.90 2.41
N ASP A 321 -18.25 -4.81 1.16
CA ASP A 321 -17.42 -5.21 0.03
C ASP A 321 -16.24 -4.22 -0.12
N PRO A 322 -15.06 -4.69 -0.55
CA PRO A 322 -13.94 -3.82 -0.88
C PRO A 322 -14.33 -2.81 -1.96
N LEU A 323 -13.79 -1.60 -1.87
CA LEU A 323 -13.95 -0.59 -2.91
C LEU A 323 -13.08 -0.93 -4.12
N ASP A 324 -13.71 -0.98 -5.28
CA ASP A 324 -13.02 -1.08 -6.56
C ASP A 324 -12.91 0.32 -7.19
N ILE A 325 -11.82 1.02 -6.86
CA ILE A 325 -11.59 2.43 -7.19
C ILE A 325 -10.44 2.66 -8.17
N TYR A 326 -9.90 1.59 -8.76
CA TYR A 326 -8.77 1.65 -9.68
C TYR A 326 -9.07 1.06 -11.04
N ALA A 327 -8.33 1.55 -12.03
CA ALA A 327 -8.27 0.94 -13.34
C ALA A 327 -7.55 -0.41 -13.23
N HIS A 328 -8.19 -1.48 -13.68
CA HIS A 328 -7.55 -2.78 -13.85
C HIS A 328 -6.86 -2.81 -15.20
N ILE A 329 -5.61 -3.26 -15.20
CA ILE A 329 -4.77 -3.31 -16.40
C ILE A 329 -4.30 -4.74 -16.58
N HIS A 330 -4.28 -5.21 -17.82
CA HIS A 330 -3.82 -6.55 -18.16
C HIS A 330 -3.05 -6.54 -19.48
N ILE A 331 -2.04 -7.40 -19.60
CA ILE A 331 -1.30 -7.63 -20.85
C ILE A 331 -1.79 -8.93 -21.51
N ILE A 332 -2.10 -8.85 -22.80
CA ILE A 332 -2.45 -10.04 -23.58
C ILE A 332 -1.17 -10.81 -23.95
N GLY A 333 -0.86 -11.86 -23.18
CA GLY A 333 0.29 -12.74 -23.45
C GLY A 333 1.58 -12.31 -22.73
N GLU A 334 2.71 -12.84 -23.20
CA GLU A 334 4.05 -12.47 -22.71
C GLU A 334 4.60 -11.28 -23.52
N VAL A 335 5.48 -10.48 -22.91
CA VAL A 335 6.14 -9.35 -23.59
C VAL A 335 7.58 -9.71 -23.92
N TYR A 336 7.91 -9.77 -25.20
CA TYR A 336 9.26 -10.06 -25.68
C TYR A 336 10.01 -8.79 -26.04
N GLU A 337 11.33 -8.85 -25.88
CA GLU A 337 12.24 -7.77 -26.21
C GLU A 337 12.07 -7.30 -27.66
N ASN A 338 11.92 -5.98 -27.85
CA ASN A 338 11.72 -5.32 -29.15
C ASN A 338 10.46 -5.75 -29.91
N GLU A 339 9.48 -6.39 -29.25
CA GLU A 339 8.19 -6.76 -29.85
C GLU A 339 7.04 -5.83 -29.42
N ASP A 340 5.97 -5.83 -30.22
CA ASP A 340 4.71 -5.15 -29.90
C ASP A 340 3.91 -6.00 -28.89
N PHE A 341 3.27 -5.35 -27.92
CA PHE A 341 2.36 -6.01 -26.98
C PHE A 341 1.10 -5.19 -26.75
N THR A 342 0.00 -5.89 -26.45
CA THR A 342 -1.32 -5.28 -26.25
C THR A 342 -1.63 -5.22 -24.77
N VAL A 343 -2.00 -4.03 -24.33
CA VAL A 343 -2.50 -3.71 -23.00
C VAL A 343 -4.01 -3.53 -23.08
N GLU A 344 -4.75 -4.24 -22.25
CA GLU A 344 -6.16 -4.01 -21.97
C GLU A 344 -6.31 -3.26 -20.65
N PHE A 345 -7.26 -2.34 -20.59
CA PHE A 345 -7.65 -1.69 -19.35
C PHE A 345 -9.16 -1.60 -19.21
N GLU A 346 -9.62 -1.67 -17.97
CA GLU A 346 -11.02 -1.51 -17.56
C GLU A 346 -11.12 -0.72 -16.26
N ASN A 347 -12.30 -0.18 -15.95
CA ASN A 347 -12.54 0.66 -14.78
C ASN A 347 -11.64 1.92 -14.67
N ALA A 348 -11.10 2.41 -15.80
CA ALA A 348 -10.41 3.70 -15.81
C ALA A 348 -11.41 4.84 -15.51
N PRO A 349 -10.99 5.92 -14.82
CA PRO A 349 -11.90 6.98 -14.38
C PRO A 349 -12.75 7.61 -15.50
N GLY A 350 -12.16 7.86 -16.66
CA GLY A 350 -12.82 8.47 -17.82
C GLY A 350 -13.37 9.88 -17.57
N ILE A 351 -12.82 10.60 -16.60
CA ILE A 351 -13.35 11.90 -16.13
C ILE A 351 -12.73 13.10 -16.87
N ASP A 352 -11.54 12.95 -17.42
CA ASP A 352 -10.78 14.00 -18.11
C ASP A 352 -10.34 13.50 -19.50
N ASP A 353 -10.50 14.34 -20.53
CA ASP A 353 -10.05 14.07 -21.90
C ASP A 353 -8.53 13.89 -21.98
N TYR A 354 -7.79 14.43 -21.00
CA TYR A 354 -6.35 14.27 -20.86
C TYR A 354 -5.94 12.99 -20.13
N GLN A 355 -6.88 12.11 -19.73
CA GLN A 355 -6.54 10.79 -19.17
C GLN A 355 -5.61 10.02 -20.12
N TRP A 356 -4.49 9.52 -19.60
CA TRP A 356 -3.44 8.90 -20.41
C TRP A 356 -2.90 7.60 -19.79
N ILE A 357 -2.35 6.75 -20.65
CA ILE A 357 -1.72 5.47 -20.30
C ILE A 357 -0.28 5.46 -20.80
N SER A 358 0.63 4.86 -20.04
CA SER A 358 2.04 4.87 -20.36
C SER A 358 2.83 3.74 -19.72
N VAL A 359 4.01 3.44 -20.27
CA VAL A 359 4.95 2.45 -19.76
C VAL A 359 6.14 3.14 -19.11
N PHE A 360 6.52 2.67 -17.92
CA PHE A 360 7.63 3.13 -17.11
C PHE A 360 8.60 1.98 -16.86
N ASN A 361 9.88 2.28 -16.72
CA ASN A 361 10.81 1.33 -16.11
C ASN A 361 10.53 1.26 -14.60
N PHE A 362 10.52 0.08 -14.00
CA PHE A 362 10.19 -0.11 -12.59
C PHE A 362 11.13 0.67 -11.65
N ALA A 363 12.42 0.74 -11.99
CA ALA A 363 13.41 1.47 -11.19
C ALA A 363 13.45 2.98 -11.50
N ALA A 364 12.68 3.46 -12.49
CA ALA A 364 12.69 4.86 -12.85
C ALA A 364 11.83 5.73 -11.91
N PRO A 365 12.16 7.01 -11.73
CA PRO A 365 11.31 7.96 -11.02
C PRO A 365 9.89 8.01 -11.61
N ALA A 366 8.92 8.42 -10.79
CA ALA A 366 7.51 8.44 -11.17
C ALA A 366 7.16 9.29 -12.42
N THR A 367 8.08 10.16 -12.85
CA THR A 367 7.91 11.10 -13.96
C THR A 367 8.61 10.68 -15.26
N GLU A 368 9.37 9.58 -15.27
CA GLU A 368 10.15 9.14 -16.44
C GLU A 368 9.46 7.96 -17.15
N TYR A 369 8.73 8.27 -18.21
CA TYR A 369 8.06 7.29 -19.06
C TYR A 369 8.75 7.06 -20.40
N LEU A 370 8.52 5.89 -21.00
CA LEU A 370 9.10 5.47 -22.28
C LEU A 370 8.20 5.85 -23.45
N GLU A 371 6.90 5.58 -23.31
CA GLU A 371 5.90 5.80 -24.35
C GLU A 371 4.54 6.08 -23.70
N TRP A 372 3.73 6.98 -24.28
CA TRP A 372 2.47 7.41 -23.69
C TRP A 372 1.38 7.66 -24.75
N TYR A 373 0.12 7.49 -24.33
CA TYR A 373 -1.06 7.66 -25.17
C TYR A 373 -2.23 8.28 -24.39
N TYR A 374 -2.93 9.26 -24.96
CA TYR A 374 -4.24 9.65 -24.42
C TYR A 374 -5.25 8.54 -24.65
N THR A 375 -5.97 8.19 -23.59
CA THR A 375 -7.07 7.21 -23.64
C THR A 375 -8.35 7.82 -24.23
N GLY A 376 -8.47 9.15 -24.25
CA GLY A 376 -9.66 9.86 -24.72
C GLY A 376 -10.84 9.75 -23.77
N ALA A 377 -10.60 9.83 -22.45
CA ALA A 377 -11.60 9.72 -21.39
C ALA A 377 -12.44 8.43 -21.41
N VAL A 378 -11.97 7.35 -22.03
CA VAL A 378 -12.69 6.07 -22.01
C VAL A 378 -12.40 5.32 -20.70
N THR A 379 -13.39 4.57 -20.21
CA THR A 379 -13.26 3.77 -19.00
C THR A 379 -12.69 2.37 -19.25
N SER A 380 -12.63 1.95 -20.53
CA SER A 380 -12.04 0.68 -20.94
C SER A 380 -11.52 0.75 -22.37
N GLY A 381 -10.45 0.05 -22.68
CA GLY A 381 -9.88 0.03 -24.02
C GLY A 381 -8.65 -0.85 -24.15
N THR A 382 -8.06 -0.79 -25.34
CA THR A 382 -6.80 -1.48 -25.66
C THR A 382 -5.79 -0.46 -26.14
N GLN A 383 -4.53 -0.59 -25.72
CA GLN A 383 -3.40 0.18 -26.22
C GLN A 383 -2.26 -0.75 -26.61
N ILE A 384 -1.58 -0.46 -27.71
CA ILE A 384 -0.38 -1.19 -28.14
C ILE A 384 0.85 -0.36 -27.75
N PHE A 385 1.84 -1.02 -27.18
CA PHE A 385 3.17 -0.48 -26.89
C PHE A 385 4.23 -1.33 -27.59
N SER A 386 5.43 -0.78 -27.80
CA SER A 386 6.48 -1.46 -28.56
C SER A 386 7.89 -1.10 -28.10
N GLY A 387 8.87 -1.89 -28.51
CA GLY A 387 10.29 -1.49 -28.47
C GLY A 387 10.95 -1.51 -27.09
N LEU A 388 10.38 -2.24 -26.13
CA LEU A 388 10.99 -2.39 -24.80
C LEU A 388 12.20 -3.32 -24.85
N GLN A 389 13.24 -2.96 -24.09
CA GLN A 389 14.39 -3.84 -23.84
C GLN A 389 14.05 -4.85 -22.74
N GLN A 390 14.92 -5.83 -22.49
CA GLN A 390 14.79 -6.69 -21.31
C GLN A 390 14.82 -5.85 -20.02
N GLY A 391 13.90 -6.14 -19.10
CA GLY A 391 13.81 -5.45 -17.81
C GLY A 391 12.44 -5.59 -17.14
N ASP A 392 12.30 -4.95 -15.99
CA ASP A 392 11.05 -4.84 -15.24
C ASP A 392 10.41 -3.48 -15.49
N TYR A 393 9.10 -3.49 -15.73
CA TYR A 393 8.33 -2.36 -16.19
C TYR A 393 7.00 -2.26 -15.47
N GLU A 394 6.41 -1.07 -15.52
CA GLU A 394 5.05 -0.82 -15.07
C GLU A 394 4.25 -0.17 -16.19
N ILE A 395 2.99 -0.58 -16.35
CA ILE A 395 2.00 0.20 -17.07
C ILE A 395 1.26 1.03 -16.04
N ARG A 396 1.07 2.32 -16.29
CA ARG A 396 0.28 3.21 -15.45
C ARG A 396 -0.80 3.91 -16.26
N ILE A 397 -1.98 4.05 -15.67
CA ILE A 397 -3.06 4.92 -16.16
C ILE A 397 -3.17 6.12 -15.22
N PHE A 398 -3.33 7.32 -15.78
CA PHE A 398 -3.47 8.58 -15.06
C PHE A 398 -4.80 9.24 -15.41
N GLN A 399 -5.53 9.70 -14.39
CA GLN A 399 -6.90 10.22 -14.54
C GLN A 399 -7.00 11.63 -15.13
N ASP A 400 -5.89 12.36 -15.20
CA ASP A 400 -5.82 13.76 -15.64
C ASP A 400 -4.60 14.00 -16.56
N GLY A 401 -4.45 15.22 -17.07
CA GLY A 401 -3.28 15.62 -17.87
C GLY A 401 -1.98 15.81 -17.08
N TYR A 402 -1.96 15.41 -15.81
CA TYR A 402 -0.81 15.43 -14.93
C TYR A 402 -0.46 13.99 -14.53
N TYR A 403 -0.02 13.76 -13.29
CA TYR A 403 0.46 12.47 -12.82
C TYR A 403 -0.45 11.88 -11.73
N SER A 404 -1.74 12.19 -11.75
CA SER A 404 -2.70 11.58 -10.83
C SER A 404 -3.00 10.14 -11.25
N GLN A 405 -2.24 9.19 -10.72
CA GLN A 405 -2.32 7.78 -11.08
C GLN A 405 -3.65 7.14 -10.63
N ALA A 406 -4.21 6.30 -11.50
CA ALA A 406 -5.51 5.64 -11.34
C ALA A 406 -5.47 4.12 -11.51
N GLY A 407 -4.36 3.57 -12.04
CA GLY A 407 -4.16 2.13 -12.13
C GLY A 407 -2.72 1.81 -12.47
N VAL A 408 -2.28 0.60 -12.14
CA VAL A 408 -0.93 0.11 -12.38
C VAL A 408 -0.94 -1.39 -12.72
N TYR A 409 0.05 -1.85 -13.48
CA TYR A 409 0.32 -3.27 -13.68
C TYR A 409 1.82 -3.50 -13.86
N LEU A 410 2.37 -4.42 -13.07
CA LEU A 410 3.79 -4.79 -13.10
C LEU A 410 4.03 -5.97 -14.04
N PHE A 411 5.09 -5.89 -14.84
CA PHE A 411 5.47 -6.96 -15.76
C PHE A 411 6.96 -6.93 -16.10
N SER A 412 7.47 -8.05 -16.62
CA SER A 412 8.85 -8.16 -17.12
C SER A 412 8.86 -8.41 -18.61
N VAL A 413 9.84 -7.82 -19.30
CA VAL A 413 10.13 -8.07 -20.71
C VAL A 413 11.23 -9.12 -20.81
N ILE A 414 11.00 -10.16 -21.61
CA ILE A 414 11.90 -11.31 -21.74
C ILE A 414 12.57 -11.37 -23.12
N ASP A 415 13.78 -11.93 -23.20
CA ASP A 415 14.55 -12.00 -24.44
C ASP A 415 13.92 -12.96 -25.46
N SER A 416 13.69 -12.44 -26.67
CA SER A 416 13.23 -13.18 -27.86
C SER A 416 14.19 -14.31 -28.30
N SER A 417 15.46 -14.23 -27.88
CA SER A 417 16.55 -15.17 -28.21
C SER A 417 16.69 -16.34 -27.24
N SER A 418 15.80 -16.48 -26.26
CA SER A 418 15.64 -17.71 -25.47
C SER A 418 15.04 -18.88 -26.28
N THR A 419 15.65 -19.19 -27.43
CA THR A 419 15.47 -20.46 -28.14
C THR A 419 16.59 -21.42 -27.76
N ASP A 420 16.43 -22.11 -26.64
CA ASP A 420 17.17 -23.36 -26.42
C ASP A 420 16.34 -24.54 -26.95
N ILE A 421 16.43 -24.79 -28.26
CA ILE A 421 15.93 -26.04 -28.85
C ILE A 421 17.02 -27.11 -28.68
N SER A 422 16.98 -27.80 -27.53
CA SER A 422 17.38 -29.20 -27.49
C SER A 422 16.17 -30.06 -27.13
N TYR A 423 15.59 -30.69 -28.14
CA TYR A 423 14.63 -31.79 -27.95
C TYR A 423 15.36 -32.97 -27.30
N ASN A 424 15.38 -33.00 -25.97
CA ASN A 424 15.35 -34.25 -25.21
C ASN A 424 13.92 -34.43 -24.70
N ILE A 425 13.18 -35.33 -25.34
CA ILE A 425 11.74 -35.59 -25.12
C ILE A 425 11.52 -36.36 -23.80
N ASN A 426 12.24 -36.05 -22.72
CA ASN A 426 12.13 -36.75 -21.44
C ASN A 426 12.48 -35.92 -20.18
N GLU A 427 12.57 -34.58 -20.23
CA GLU A 427 12.90 -33.82 -19.00
C GLU A 427 12.38 -32.36 -18.89
N PHE A 428 11.17 -32.08 -19.37
CA PHE A 428 10.34 -30.98 -18.84
C PHE A 428 8.94 -31.49 -18.49
N LEU A 429 8.92 -32.40 -17.53
CA LEU A 429 7.78 -32.65 -16.66
C LEU A 429 8.10 -31.99 -15.32
N THR A 430 7.51 -30.82 -15.10
CA THR A 430 6.79 -30.46 -13.87
C THR A 430 5.89 -29.28 -14.22
N ASP A 431 4.64 -29.51 -14.65
CA ASP A 431 3.47 -29.89 -13.85
C ASP A 431 2.98 -28.74 -12.96
N ASN A 432 2.17 -27.83 -13.49
CA ASN A 432 1.25 -27.09 -12.62
C ASN A 432 -0.13 -27.05 -13.27
N PHE A 433 -0.96 -28.00 -12.86
CA PHE A 433 -2.40 -27.86 -12.90
C PHE A 433 -2.78 -26.60 -12.08
N LYS A 434 -3.44 -25.63 -12.72
CA LYS A 434 -3.84 -24.35 -12.09
C LYS A 434 -5.36 -24.26 -12.04
N ILE A 435 -5.90 -24.05 -10.85
CA ILE A 435 -7.33 -23.77 -10.63
C ILE A 435 -7.50 -22.28 -10.34
N TYR A 436 -8.43 -21.62 -11.03
CA TYR A 436 -8.75 -20.21 -10.82
C TYR A 436 -9.94 -20.06 -9.87
N GLN A 437 -10.09 -18.89 -9.26
CA GLN A 437 -11.27 -18.56 -8.47
C GLN A 437 -12.52 -18.56 -9.36
N SER A 438 -13.63 -19.11 -8.86
CA SER A 438 -14.90 -19.09 -9.60
C SER A 438 -15.33 -17.62 -9.78
N TYR A 439 -15.76 -17.24 -10.98
CA TYR A 439 -16.22 -15.87 -11.26
C TYR A 439 -17.58 -15.86 -11.96
N PRO A 440 -18.56 -15.06 -11.47
CA PRO A 440 -18.50 -14.23 -10.26
C PRO A 440 -18.41 -15.06 -8.96
N ASN A 441 -17.95 -14.46 -7.86
CA ASN A 441 -17.97 -15.03 -6.51
C ASN A 441 -17.80 -13.90 -5.44
N PRO A 442 -18.82 -13.60 -4.61
CA PRO A 442 -20.11 -14.28 -4.49
C PRO A 442 -20.94 -14.28 -5.78
N PHE A 443 -21.81 -15.28 -5.96
CA PHE A 443 -22.55 -15.48 -7.21
C PHE A 443 -24.04 -15.72 -6.97
N ASN A 444 -24.90 -15.32 -7.92
CA ASN A 444 -26.35 -15.55 -7.86
C ASN A 444 -26.93 -15.89 -9.26
N PRO A 445 -27.48 -17.10 -9.47
CA PRO A 445 -27.01 -18.37 -8.94
C PRO A 445 -25.93 -18.99 -9.85
N VAL A 446 -25.36 -18.23 -10.80
CA VAL A 446 -24.44 -18.75 -11.83
C VAL A 446 -23.00 -18.27 -11.62
N THR A 447 -22.03 -19.19 -11.67
CA THR A 447 -20.58 -18.89 -11.65
C THR A 447 -19.83 -19.76 -12.65
N ASN A 448 -18.65 -19.31 -13.09
CA ASN A 448 -17.75 -20.07 -13.97
C ASN A 448 -16.48 -20.47 -13.22
N ILE A 449 -16.12 -21.75 -13.30
CA ILE A 449 -14.91 -22.34 -12.74
C ILE A 449 -13.92 -22.57 -13.89
N ARG A 450 -12.78 -21.87 -13.85
CA ARG A 450 -11.71 -21.97 -14.86
C ARG A 450 -10.55 -22.80 -14.33
N TYR A 451 -9.88 -23.56 -15.20
CA TYR A 451 -8.71 -24.38 -14.84
C TYR A 451 -7.84 -24.73 -16.06
N ASP A 452 -6.55 -24.93 -15.81
CA ASP A 452 -5.56 -25.33 -16.81
C ASP A 452 -5.11 -26.77 -16.61
N LEU A 453 -5.14 -27.54 -17.70
CA LEU A 453 -4.64 -28.91 -17.75
C LEU A 453 -3.27 -28.94 -18.43
N ALA A 454 -2.22 -29.26 -17.68
CA ALA A 454 -0.88 -29.40 -18.22
C ALA A 454 -0.76 -30.56 -19.24
N LYS A 455 -1.62 -31.57 -19.14
CA LYS A 455 -1.69 -32.73 -20.03
C LYS A 455 -3.09 -33.31 -20.07
N ASP A 456 -3.38 -34.12 -21.07
CA ASP A 456 -4.62 -34.86 -21.20
C ASP A 456 -4.88 -35.72 -19.94
N ALA A 457 -5.91 -35.38 -19.17
CA ALA A 457 -6.19 -36.00 -17.89
C ALA A 457 -7.66 -36.38 -17.76
N LEU A 458 -7.95 -37.38 -16.92
CA LEU A 458 -9.29 -37.59 -16.39
C LEU A 458 -9.56 -36.48 -15.38
N VAL A 459 -10.52 -35.61 -15.67
CA VAL A 459 -10.88 -34.47 -14.83
C VAL A 459 -12.19 -34.76 -14.12
N ASN A 460 -12.19 -34.61 -12.80
CA ASN A 460 -13.38 -34.68 -11.97
C ASN A 460 -13.56 -33.36 -11.22
N ILE A 461 -14.66 -32.66 -11.45
CA ILE A 461 -15.02 -31.41 -10.77
C ILE A 461 -16.25 -31.67 -9.93
N SER A 462 -16.12 -31.53 -8.61
CA SER A 462 -17.17 -31.81 -7.65
C SER A 462 -17.37 -30.64 -6.70
N ILE A 463 -18.62 -30.39 -6.30
CA ILE A 463 -19.02 -29.36 -5.35
C ILE A 463 -19.40 -30.01 -4.02
N TYR A 464 -18.99 -29.39 -2.91
CA TYR A 464 -19.23 -29.83 -1.54
C TYR A 464 -19.85 -28.72 -0.70
N ASP A 465 -20.69 -29.08 0.27
CA ASP A 465 -21.15 -28.18 1.33
C ASP A 465 -20.15 -28.08 2.49
N MET A 466 -20.44 -27.22 3.47
CA MET A 466 -19.55 -26.97 4.62
C MET A 466 -19.36 -28.13 5.59
N VAL A 467 -20.19 -29.17 5.51
CA VAL A 467 -20.03 -30.40 6.30
C VAL A 467 -19.22 -31.44 5.49
N GLY A 468 -18.74 -31.08 4.30
CA GLY A 468 -17.95 -31.92 3.42
C GLY A 468 -18.80 -32.91 2.61
N ARG A 469 -20.12 -32.74 2.56
CA ARG A 469 -20.98 -33.60 1.73
C ARG A 469 -20.93 -33.11 0.29
N LYS A 470 -20.64 -34.00 -0.65
CA LYS A 470 -20.67 -33.72 -2.09
C LYS A 470 -22.11 -33.43 -2.52
N VAL A 471 -22.36 -32.26 -3.09
CA VAL A 471 -23.68 -31.80 -3.54
C VAL A 471 -23.85 -31.82 -5.05
N SER A 472 -22.77 -31.68 -5.83
CA SER A 472 -22.83 -31.75 -7.30
C SER A 472 -21.54 -32.29 -7.92
N THR A 473 -21.63 -32.91 -9.11
CA THR A 473 -20.49 -33.28 -9.95
C THR A 473 -20.63 -32.60 -11.33
N LEU A 474 -19.78 -31.60 -11.60
CA LEU A 474 -19.87 -30.76 -12.81
C LEU A 474 -19.16 -31.38 -14.03
N VAL A 475 -18.04 -32.06 -13.79
CA VAL A 475 -17.23 -32.71 -14.83
C VAL A 475 -16.76 -34.04 -14.30
N SER A 476 -16.79 -35.08 -15.13
CA SER A 476 -16.19 -36.39 -14.83
C SER A 476 -15.82 -37.07 -16.15
N SER A 477 -14.86 -36.51 -16.87
CA SER A 477 -14.48 -36.97 -18.20
C SER A 477 -13.01 -36.73 -18.52
N ARG A 478 -12.48 -37.47 -19.50
CA ARG A 478 -11.12 -37.22 -20.01
C ARG A 478 -11.14 -35.96 -20.87
N GLN A 479 -10.28 -35.01 -20.55
CA GLN A 479 -10.14 -33.75 -21.27
C GLN A 479 -8.72 -33.60 -21.79
N SER A 480 -8.59 -32.95 -22.94
CA SER A 480 -7.28 -32.61 -23.50
C SER A 480 -6.61 -31.49 -22.71
N ALA A 481 -5.29 -31.38 -22.80
CA ALA A 481 -4.51 -30.28 -22.25
C ALA A 481 -5.03 -28.90 -22.68
N GLY A 482 -4.68 -27.86 -21.91
CA GLY A 482 -5.03 -26.46 -22.15
C GLY A 482 -6.10 -25.90 -21.20
N TYR A 483 -6.46 -24.65 -21.45
CA TYR A 483 -7.43 -23.88 -20.65
C TYR A 483 -8.86 -24.41 -20.80
N LYS A 484 -9.58 -24.53 -19.69
CA LYS A 484 -10.96 -25.04 -19.61
C LYS A 484 -11.82 -24.15 -18.72
N THR A 485 -13.12 -24.16 -18.98
CA THR A 485 -14.14 -23.49 -18.15
C THR A 485 -15.36 -24.38 -17.98
N VAL A 486 -15.95 -24.40 -16.79
CA VAL A 486 -17.24 -25.06 -16.51
C VAL A 486 -18.14 -24.12 -15.72
N GLN A 487 -19.40 -24.04 -16.11
CA GLN A 487 -20.39 -23.22 -15.42
C GLN A 487 -21.14 -24.05 -14.37
N TRP A 488 -21.43 -23.45 -13.23
CA TRP A 488 -22.32 -24.01 -12.21
C TRP A 488 -23.46 -23.04 -11.89
N ASN A 489 -24.67 -23.57 -11.78
CA ASN A 489 -25.92 -22.81 -11.58
C ASN A 489 -26.53 -23.05 -10.18
N ALA A 490 -25.70 -23.35 -9.18
CA ALA A 490 -26.12 -23.57 -7.79
C ALA A 490 -27.11 -24.73 -7.57
N THR A 491 -27.11 -25.75 -8.43
CA THR A 491 -27.97 -26.93 -8.27
C THR A 491 -27.20 -28.15 -7.78
N ASN A 492 -27.89 -29.06 -7.09
CA ASN A 492 -27.36 -30.38 -6.73
C ASN A 492 -27.45 -31.37 -7.92
N ASP A 493 -26.95 -32.59 -7.76
CA ASP A 493 -27.02 -33.63 -8.80
C ASP A 493 -28.46 -34.05 -9.19
N ALA A 494 -29.47 -33.71 -8.38
CA ALA A 494 -30.89 -33.90 -8.71
C ALA A 494 -31.52 -32.69 -9.44
N GLY A 495 -30.74 -31.64 -9.71
CA GLY A 495 -31.19 -30.38 -10.32
C GLY A 495 -31.92 -29.45 -9.35
N GLU A 496 -31.90 -29.74 -8.06
CA GLU A 496 -32.57 -28.93 -7.05
C GLU A 496 -31.68 -27.73 -6.64
N PRO A 497 -32.23 -26.52 -6.49
CA PRO A 497 -31.48 -25.36 -6.04
C PRO A 497 -30.93 -25.56 -4.63
N LEU A 498 -29.68 -25.17 -4.43
CA LEU A 498 -29.03 -25.19 -3.13
C LEU A 498 -29.37 -23.92 -2.32
N SER A 499 -29.21 -23.99 -1.00
CA SER A 499 -29.42 -22.82 -0.14
C SER A 499 -28.21 -21.89 -0.21
N ALA A 500 -28.44 -20.59 -0.06
CA ALA A 500 -27.35 -19.62 0.07
C ALA A 500 -26.39 -20.06 1.18
N GLY A 501 -25.11 -19.85 0.95
CA GLY A 501 -24.06 -20.33 1.85
C GLY A 501 -22.73 -20.60 1.15
N LEU A 502 -21.76 -21.05 1.94
CA LEU A 502 -20.42 -21.37 1.48
C LEU A 502 -20.38 -22.80 0.90
N TYR A 503 -19.74 -22.94 -0.24
CA TYR A 503 -19.50 -24.21 -0.93
C TYR A 503 -18.02 -24.31 -1.29
N LEU A 504 -17.55 -25.54 -1.47
CA LEU A 504 -16.21 -25.84 -1.96
C LEU A 504 -16.34 -26.52 -3.32
N TYR A 505 -15.63 -26.06 -4.33
CA TYR A 505 -15.42 -26.85 -5.55
C TYR A 505 -14.03 -27.47 -5.52
N MET A 506 -13.96 -28.70 -5.99
CA MET A 506 -12.77 -29.51 -6.01
C MET A 506 -12.55 -30.00 -7.42
N ILE A 507 -11.33 -29.86 -7.91
CA ILE A 507 -10.93 -30.40 -9.19
C ILE A 507 -9.84 -31.43 -8.96
N GLU A 508 -10.05 -32.62 -9.50
CA GLU A 508 -9.09 -33.71 -9.56
C GLU A 508 -8.70 -33.93 -11.02
N ALA A 509 -7.42 -33.80 -11.35
CA ALA A 509 -6.87 -34.05 -12.68
C ALA A 509 -5.70 -35.03 -12.54
N GLY A 510 -5.95 -36.31 -12.80
CA GLY A 510 -4.96 -37.37 -12.58
C GLY A 510 -4.63 -37.55 -11.09
N GLN A 511 -3.40 -37.21 -10.68
CA GLN A 511 -2.96 -37.28 -9.27
C GLN A 511 -3.09 -35.94 -8.53
N ILE A 512 -3.42 -34.85 -9.23
CA ILE A 512 -3.52 -33.53 -8.64
C ILE A 512 -4.95 -33.28 -8.18
N ARG A 513 -5.10 -32.77 -6.96
CA ARG A 513 -6.38 -32.41 -6.36
C ARG A 513 -6.24 -31.02 -5.74
N GLN A 514 -7.07 -30.08 -6.17
CA GLN A 514 -7.14 -28.74 -5.58
C GLN A 514 -8.58 -28.39 -5.25
N MET A 515 -8.76 -27.55 -4.23
CA MET A 515 -10.06 -27.07 -3.76
C MET A 515 -10.05 -25.56 -3.65
N LYS A 516 -11.17 -24.92 -3.97
CA LYS A 516 -11.41 -23.50 -3.77
C LYS A 516 -12.82 -23.25 -3.25
N LYS A 517 -12.99 -22.13 -2.55
CA LYS A 517 -14.25 -21.74 -1.90
C LYS A 517 -15.08 -20.82 -2.81
N MET A 518 -16.40 -20.96 -2.73
CA MET A 518 -17.35 -20.10 -3.44
C MET A 518 -18.61 -19.84 -2.60
N VAL A 519 -19.18 -18.64 -2.73
CA VAL A 519 -20.29 -18.15 -1.92
C VAL A 519 -21.52 -17.97 -2.80
N LEU A 520 -22.55 -18.78 -2.56
CA LEU A 520 -23.84 -18.67 -3.23
C LEU A 520 -24.72 -17.64 -2.49
N LEU A 521 -25.16 -16.62 -3.22
CA LEU A 521 -26.20 -15.69 -2.79
C LEU A 521 -27.58 -16.15 -3.30
N LYS A 522 -28.65 -15.73 -2.62
CA LYS A 522 -30.04 -15.91 -3.07
C LYS A 522 -30.65 -14.59 -3.49
#